data_AF-A0A5E5PUZ1-F1
#
_entry.id   AF-A0A5E5PUZ1-F1
#
_cell.length_a   1.000
_cell.length_b   1.000
_cell.length_c   1.000
_cell.angle_alpha   90.00
_cell.angle_beta   90.00
_cell.angle_gamma   90.00
#
_symmetry.space_group_name_H-M   'P 1'
#
loop_
_entity.id
_entity.type
_entity.pdbx_description
1 polymer ?
#
loop_
_entity_poly.entity_id
_entity_poly.type
_entity_poly.pdbx_seq_one_letter_code
_entity_poly.pdbx_strand_id
1 'polypeptide(L)'
;MDDYRITLHVYNTTKERLRCGQILCKDFDTLQVGEIVEPGATKTYYAKTNDRVFCDFVGMESGTLYRLAMTCPRSSSNSACGYGSAGLQPYTRTGYAEFKFDIGHKDLADWNHGNSYEGDTVEYGDC
;
A
#
# COMPACT_ATOMS: atom_id res chain seq x y z
N MET A 1 21.76 -7.03 8.24
CA MET A 1 20.31 -6.86 8.05
C MET A 1 20.14 -5.41 7.69
N ASP A 2 19.72 -5.11 6.47
CA ASP A 2 19.57 -3.72 6.03
C ASP A 2 18.51 -3.00 6.88
N ASP A 3 18.82 -1.78 7.31
CA ASP A 3 18.04 -0.98 8.28
C ASP A 3 16.79 -0.35 7.64
N TYR A 4 15.91 -1.19 7.07
CA TYR A 4 14.64 -0.75 6.50
C TYR A 4 13.58 -0.54 7.57
N ARG A 5 12.88 0.58 7.49
CA ARG A 5 11.85 0.99 8.43
C ARG A 5 10.45 0.54 8.03
N ILE A 6 10.21 0.50 6.72
CA ILE A 6 8.96 0.09 6.10
C ILE A 6 9.26 -1.06 5.14
N THR A 7 8.55 -2.16 5.31
CA THR A 7 8.40 -3.23 4.34
C THR A 7 6.96 -3.17 3.81
N LEU A 8 6.82 -3.02 2.50
CA LEU A 8 5.53 -2.98 1.80
C LEU A 8 5.39 -4.23 0.94
N HIS A 9 4.35 -5.02 1.17
CA HIS A 9 3.91 -6.10 0.30
C HIS A 9 2.71 -5.65 -0.53
N VAL A 10 2.85 -5.70 -1.85
CA VAL A 10 1.75 -5.46 -2.79
C VAL A 10 1.42 -6.77 -3.47
N TYR A 11 0.27 -7.33 -3.15
CA TYR A 11 -0.28 -8.51 -3.83
C TYR A 11 -1.35 -8.06 -4.81
N ASN A 12 -1.11 -8.31 -6.10
CA ASN A 12 -2.09 -8.00 -7.14
C ASN A 12 -3.10 -9.14 -7.24
N THR A 13 -4.31 -8.97 -6.67
CA THR A 13 -5.38 -9.98 -6.78
C THR A 13 -6.29 -9.74 -7.99
N THR A 14 -6.12 -8.60 -8.66
CA THR A 14 -6.86 -8.26 -9.86
C THR A 14 -6.46 -9.17 -11.03
N LYS A 15 -7.22 -9.10 -12.12
CA LYS A 15 -6.93 -9.84 -13.36
C LYS A 15 -6.05 -9.06 -14.34
N GLU A 16 -5.68 -7.83 -14.00
CA GLU A 16 -4.91 -6.93 -14.88
C GLU A 16 -3.54 -6.59 -14.30
N ARG A 17 -2.65 -6.09 -15.16
CA ARG A 17 -1.34 -5.59 -14.72
C ARG A 17 -1.52 -4.26 -13.99
N LEU A 18 -0.81 -4.13 -12.87
CA LEU A 18 -0.74 -2.87 -12.14
C LEU A 18 0.58 -2.19 -12.42
N ARG A 19 0.54 -0.88 -12.69
CA ARG A 19 1.73 -0.04 -12.85
C ARG A 19 1.83 0.96 -11.72
N CYS A 20 2.99 1.05 -11.06
CA CYS A 20 3.24 2.14 -10.13
C CYS A 20 3.18 3.49 -10.87
N GLY A 21 2.24 4.36 -10.50
CA GLY A 21 2.01 5.63 -11.20
C GLY A 21 2.86 6.77 -10.62
N GLN A 22 2.87 6.89 -9.30
CA GLN A 22 3.61 7.92 -8.58
C GLN A 22 4.03 7.45 -7.18
N ILE A 23 5.07 8.09 -6.67
CA ILE A 23 5.55 8.02 -5.29
C ILE A 23 5.66 9.46 -4.78
N LEU A 24 5.15 9.74 -3.58
CA LEU A 24 5.09 11.09 -3.01
C LEU A 24 5.59 11.11 -1.56
N CYS A 25 5.93 12.33 -1.11
CA CYS A 25 6.51 12.65 0.20
C CYS A 25 7.92 12.10 0.41
N LYS A 26 8.08 10.78 0.45
CA LYS A 26 9.36 10.07 0.55
C LYS A 26 9.36 8.89 -0.40
N ASP A 27 10.54 8.50 -0.84
CA ASP A 27 10.73 7.39 -1.77
C ASP A 27 10.83 6.05 -1.04
N PHE A 28 10.59 4.99 -1.82
CA PHE A 28 11.06 3.65 -1.51
C PHE A 28 12.47 3.46 -2.09
N ASP A 29 13.29 2.66 -1.41
CA ASP A 29 14.61 2.27 -1.90
C ASP A 29 14.52 1.27 -3.07
N THR A 30 13.40 0.54 -3.18
CA THR A 30 13.27 -0.57 -4.14
C THR A 30 12.02 -0.56 -5.02
N LEU A 31 11.13 0.44 -4.89
CA LEU A 31 10.00 0.66 -5.79
C LEU A 31 10.31 1.84 -6.70
N GLN A 32 10.03 1.70 -8.00
CA GLN A 32 10.18 2.77 -8.97
C GLN A 32 8.87 3.05 -9.70
N VAL A 33 8.65 4.32 -10.07
CA VAL A 33 7.55 4.69 -10.96
C VAL A 33 7.68 3.94 -12.28
N GLY A 34 6.58 3.36 -12.74
CA GLY A 34 6.53 2.50 -13.92
C GLY A 34 6.71 1.01 -13.64
N GLU A 35 7.08 0.61 -12.42
CA GLU A 35 7.19 -0.79 -12.06
C GLU A 35 5.86 -1.53 -12.20
N ILE A 36 5.92 -2.77 -12.70
CA ILE A 36 4.75 -3.62 -12.98
C ILE A 36 4.62 -4.72 -11.93
N VAL A 37 3.40 -4.87 -11.41
CA VAL A 37 2.98 -6.02 -10.61
C VAL A 37 2.02 -6.85 -11.47
N GLU A 38 2.47 -8.04 -11.87
CA GLU A 38 1.67 -8.97 -12.68
C GLU A 38 0.47 -9.51 -11.88
N PRO A 39 -0.65 -9.87 -12.55
CA PRO A 39 -1.77 -10.55 -11.91
C PRO A 39 -1.33 -11.78 -11.11
N GLY A 40 -1.81 -11.89 -9.88
CA GLY A 40 -1.48 -13.00 -8.97
C GLY A 40 -0.05 -12.95 -8.40
N ALA A 41 0.73 -11.91 -8.69
CA ALA A 41 2.08 -11.75 -8.13
C ALA A 41 2.07 -10.89 -6.86
N THR A 42 2.99 -11.21 -5.96
CA THR A 42 3.35 -10.35 -4.82
C THR A 42 4.71 -9.74 -5.06
N LYS A 43 4.81 -8.42 -4.86
CA LYS A 43 6.08 -7.69 -4.85
C LYS A 43 6.31 -7.11 -3.46
N THR A 44 7.58 -7.06 -3.06
CA THR A 44 8.00 -6.51 -1.77
C THR A 44 8.92 -5.33 -2.01
N TYR A 45 8.60 -4.22 -1.35
CA TYR A 45 9.33 -2.97 -1.44
C TYR A 45 9.78 -2.50 -0.07
N TYR A 46 10.91 -1.79 -0.04
CA TYR A 46 11.54 -1.37 1.22
C TYR A 46 11.77 0.12 1.23
N ALA A 47 11.59 0.76 2.39
CA ALA A 47 11.98 2.15 2.61
C ALA A 47 12.68 2.31 3.97
N LYS A 48 13.80 3.03 4.00
CA LYS A 48 14.53 3.37 5.24
C LYS A 48 13.92 4.55 6.00
N THR A 49 12.94 5.22 5.42
CA THR A 49 12.33 6.43 5.97
C THR A 49 11.49 6.16 7.22
N ASN A 50 11.51 7.13 8.14
CA ASN A 50 10.63 7.18 9.30
C ASN A 50 9.48 8.19 9.13
N ASP A 51 9.25 8.65 7.91
CA ASP A 51 8.23 9.64 7.57
C ASP A 51 7.13 8.99 6.70
N ARG A 52 6.22 9.80 6.17
CA ARG A 52 5.14 9.35 5.30
C ARG A 52 5.67 8.99 3.91
N VAL A 53 5.21 7.87 3.39
CA VAL A 53 5.40 7.42 2.01
C VAL A 53 4.03 7.18 1.42
N PHE A 54 3.75 7.83 0.28
CA PHE A 54 2.54 7.56 -0.49
C PHE A 54 2.92 7.03 -1.85
N CYS A 55 2.17 6.06 -2.36
CA CYS A 55 2.30 5.61 -3.74
C CYS A 55 0.95 5.22 -4.30
N ASP A 56 0.87 5.12 -5.62
CA ASP A 56 -0.29 4.52 -6.26
C ASP A 56 0.09 3.46 -7.29
N PHE A 57 -0.87 2.60 -7.54
CA PHE A 57 -0.87 1.63 -8.61
C PHE A 57 -2.08 1.88 -9.51
N VAL A 58 -1.87 1.83 -10.81
CA VAL A 58 -2.89 2.04 -11.83
C VAL A 58 -3.12 0.72 -12.56
N GLY A 59 -4.37 0.28 -12.62
CA GLY A 59 -4.80 -0.79 -13.53
C GLY A 59 -4.53 -0.39 -14.97
N MET A 60 -3.69 -1.14 -15.67
CA MET A 60 -3.28 -0.80 -17.04
C MET A 60 -4.41 -0.94 -18.07
N GLU A 61 -5.47 -1.70 -17.77
CA GLU A 61 -6.62 -1.92 -18.63
C GLU A 61 -7.79 -1.03 -18.21
N SER A 62 -8.13 -1.02 -16.92
CA SER A 62 -9.29 -0.27 -16.41
C SER A 62 -8.99 1.20 -16.14
N GLY A 63 -7.73 1.57 -15.93
CA GLY A 63 -7.34 2.88 -15.41
C GLY A 63 -7.68 3.07 -13.93
N THR A 64 -8.13 2.02 -13.23
CA THR A 64 -8.48 2.09 -11.80
C THR A 64 -7.28 2.50 -10.97
N LEU A 65 -7.50 3.37 -10.00
CA LEU A 65 -6.45 3.93 -9.16
C LEU A 65 -6.51 3.36 -7.74
N TYR A 66 -5.44 2.69 -7.33
CA TYR A 66 -5.26 2.14 -5.99
C TYR A 66 -4.20 2.97 -5.26
N ARG A 67 -4.59 3.73 -4.25
CA ARG A 67 -3.65 4.59 -3.51
C ARG A 67 -3.32 3.99 -2.16
N LEU A 68 -2.03 4.01 -1.83
CA LEU A 68 -1.48 3.47 -0.60
C LEU A 68 -0.80 4.63 0.14
N ALA A 69 -1.16 4.80 1.41
CA ALA A 69 -0.51 5.76 2.29
C ALA A 69 0.02 5.04 3.52
N MET A 70 1.26 5.30 3.92
CA MET A 70 1.84 4.64 5.09
C MET A 70 2.93 5.47 5.77
N THR A 71 3.20 5.16 7.04
CA THR A 71 4.25 5.81 7.82
C THR A 71 4.78 4.93 8.96
N CYS A 72 6.07 5.04 9.25
CA CYS A 72 6.74 4.37 10.37
C CYS A 72 7.55 5.38 11.23
N PRO A 73 6.87 6.26 11.99
CA PRO A 73 7.51 7.25 12.84
C PRO A 73 8.31 6.61 13.98
N ARG A 74 9.36 7.30 14.46
CA ARG A 74 10.21 6.80 15.57
C ARG A 74 9.54 6.89 16.94
N SER A 75 8.66 7.87 17.13
CA SER A 75 8.12 8.25 18.45
C SER A 75 6.59 8.17 18.52
N SER A 76 5.96 7.54 17.53
CA SER A 76 4.51 7.28 17.52
C SER A 76 4.21 5.99 16.78
N SER A 77 2.92 5.68 16.61
CA SER A 77 2.48 4.43 16.01
C SER A 77 2.62 4.40 14.50
N ASN A 78 2.95 3.23 13.95
CA ASN A 78 2.81 2.96 12.52
C ASN A 78 1.34 3.14 12.12
N SER A 79 1.14 3.68 10.92
CA SER A 79 -0.18 3.88 10.35
C SER A 79 -0.16 3.71 8.84
N ALA A 80 -1.24 3.15 8.30
CA ALA A 80 -1.44 3.05 6.86
C ALA A 80 -2.92 3.23 6.50
N CYS A 81 -3.19 3.59 5.24
CA CYS A 81 -4.52 3.72 4.69
C CYS A 81 -4.51 3.25 3.22
N GLY A 82 -5.56 2.56 2.82
CA GLY A 82 -5.87 2.26 1.42
C GLY A 82 -6.93 3.20 0.89
N TYR A 83 -6.96 3.39 -0.44
CA TYR A 83 -8.05 4.06 -1.14
C TYR A 83 -8.28 3.39 -2.50
N GLY A 84 -9.56 3.31 -2.90
CA GLY A 84 -9.95 2.73 -4.20
C GLY A 84 -9.79 1.22 -4.22
N SER A 85 -10.15 0.52 -3.13
CA SER A 85 -9.97 -0.93 -2.99
C SER A 85 -8.49 -1.37 -3.04
N ALA A 86 -7.64 -0.64 -2.31
CA ALA A 86 -6.22 -0.95 -2.20
C ALA A 86 -5.96 -2.19 -1.30
N GLY A 87 -6.94 -2.61 -0.50
CA GLY A 87 -6.91 -3.88 0.22
C GLY A 87 -5.92 -3.95 1.37
N LEU A 88 -5.75 -2.85 2.11
CA LEU A 88 -4.89 -2.80 3.30
C LEU A 88 -5.28 -3.89 4.29
N GLN A 89 -4.33 -4.75 4.64
CA GLN A 89 -4.49 -5.82 5.61
C GLN A 89 -4.08 -5.36 7.03
N PRO A 90 -4.48 -6.09 8.09
CA PRO A 90 -4.07 -5.78 9.45
C PRO A 90 -2.55 -5.71 9.60
N TYR A 91 -2.06 -4.75 10.38
CA TYR A 91 -0.62 -4.49 10.55
C TYR A 91 -0.25 -4.20 12.02
N THR A 92 1.04 -4.26 12.32
CA THR A 92 1.59 -3.93 13.66
C THR A 92 1.79 -2.42 13.81
N ARG A 93 1.23 -1.85 14.88
CA ARG A 93 1.32 -0.41 15.16
C ARG A 93 2.65 0.01 15.82
N THR A 94 3.52 -0.94 16.14
CA THR A 94 4.78 -0.70 16.87
C THR A 94 5.97 -1.37 16.18
N GLY A 95 7.17 -0.84 16.42
CA GLY A 95 8.40 -1.38 15.83
C GLY A 95 8.59 -0.99 14.36
N TYR A 96 9.35 -1.82 13.63
CA TYR A 96 9.44 -1.73 12.17
C TYR A 96 8.07 -2.01 11.54
N ALA A 97 7.74 -1.26 10.50
CA ALA A 97 6.44 -1.39 9.87
C ALA A 97 6.47 -2.43 8.75
N GLU A 98 5.53 -3.35 8.80
CA GLU A 98 5.23 -4.27 7.70
C GLU A 98 3.78 -4.05 7.29
N PHE A 99 3.57 -3.60 6.05
CA PHE A 99 2.26 -3.34 5.50
C PHE A 99 2.00 -4.27 4.33
N LYS A 100 0.79 -4.80 4.25
CA LYS A 100 0.35 -5.64 3.15
C LYS A 100 -0.91 -5.05 2.53
N PHE A 101 -0.93 -4.97 1.21
CA PHE A 101 -2.06 -4.49 0.43
C PHE A 101 -2.44 -5.56 -0.61
N ASP A 102 -3.64 -6.12 -0.46
CA ASP A 102 -4.26 -7.08 -1.36
C ASP A 102 -5.13 -6.32 -2.38
N ILE A 103 -4.49 -5.79 -3.42
CA ILE A 103 -5.10 -4.85 -4.36
C ILE A 103 -6.32 -5.49 -5.03
N GLY A 104 -7.45 -4.78 -5.00
CA GLY A 104 -8.75 -5.28 -5.49
C GLY A 104 -9.68 -5.77 -4.36
N HIS A 105 -9.21 -5.80 -3.11
CA HIS A 105 -10.02 -6.11 -1.94
C HIS A 105 -10.33 -4.87 -1.09
N LYS A 106 -11.27 -5.04 -0.15
CA LYS A 106 -11.52 -4.07 0.91
C LYS A 106 -10.34 -3.93 1.85
N ASP A 107 -10.21 -2.73 2.38
CA ASP A 107 -9.31 -2.44 3.49
C ASP A 107 -9.87 -3.05 4.79
N LEU A 108 -9.07 -3.87 5.45
CA LEU A 108 -9.31 -4.48 6.77
C LEU A 108 -8.54 -3.79 7.90
N ALA A 109 -7.93 -2.66 7.58
CA ALA A 109 -7.35 -1.73 8.54
C ALA A 109 -7.32 -0.33 7.92
N ASP A 110 -7.23 0.69 8.77
CA ASP A 110 -7.03 2.08 8.33
C ASP A 110 -6.15 2.86 9.30
N TRP A 111 -5.86 4.11 8.96
CA TRP A 111 -4.95 4.94 9.74
C TRP A 111 -5.51 5.24 11.13
N ASN A 112 -6.83 5.48 11.20
CA ASN A 112 -7.50 6.02 12.38
C ASN A 112 -7.85 4.91 13.39
N HIS A 113 -8.42 3.82 12.91
CA HIS A 113 -8.92 2.71 13.71
C HIS A 113 -7.94 1.53 13.74
N GLY A 114 -6.89 1.52 12.91
CA GLY A 114 -5.95 0.40 12.81
C GLY A 114 -6.69 -0.85 12.36
N ASN A 115 -6.47 -1.98 13.03
CA ASN A 115 -7.04 -3.28 12.64
C ASN A 115 -8.52 -3.46 13.05
N SER A 116 -9.16 -2.43 13.60
CA SER A 116 -10.60 -2.45 13.93
C SER A 116 -11.47 -1.89 12.80
N TYR A 117 -10.86 -1.48 11.68
CA TYR A 117 -11.57 -1.01 10.51
C TYR A 117 -11.93 -2.17 9.57
N GLU A 118 -13.11 -2.10 8.96
CA GLU A 118 -13.50 -2.93 7.84
C GLU A 118 -14.25 -2.01 6.86
N GLY A 119 -13.56 -1.60 5.80
CA GLY A 119 -14.14 -0.77 4.75
C GLY A 119 -14.94 -1.60 3.78
N ASP A 120 -15.93 -1.02 3.12
CA ASP A 120 -16.55 -1.68 1.98
C ASP A 120 -15.65 -1.52 0.74
N THR A 121 -15.53 -2.59 -0.04
CA THR A 121 -14.89 -2.54 -1.37
C THR A 121 -15.84 -1.74 -2.27
N VAL A 122 -15.57 -0.46 -2.48
CA VAL A 122 -16.27 0.32 -3.49
C VAL A 122 -15.39 0.31 -4.74
N GLU A 123 -15.89 -0.20 -5.86
CA GLU A 123 -15.19 -0.09 -7.13
C GLU A 123 -15.01 1.41 -7.46
N TYR A 124 -13.83 1.78 -7.96
CA TYR A 124 -13.59 3.13 -8.41
C TYR A 124 -14.49 3.42 -9.62
N GLY A 125 -15.50 4.26 -9.45
CA GLY A 125 -16.50 4.57 -10.49
C GLY A 125 -17.94 4.34 -10.06
N ASP A 126 -18.18 3.67 -8.92
CA ASP A 126 -19.51 3.62 -8.30
C ASP A 126 -19.79 4.93 -7.53
N CYS A 127 -20.13 5.98 -8.27
CA CYS A 127 -20.82 7.17 -7.76
C CYS A 127 -21.99 7.54 -8.66
#